data_AF-A0A925TSF8-F1
#
_entry.id   AF-A0A925TSF8-F1
#
_cell.length_a   1.000
_cell.length_b   1.000
_cell.length_c   1.000
_cell.angle_alpha   90.00
_cell.angle_beta   90.00
_cell.angle_gamma   90.00
#
_symmetry.space_group_name_H-M   'P 1'
#
loop_
_entity.id
_entity.type
_entity.pdbx_description
1 polymer ?
#
loop_
_entity_poly.entity_id
_entity_poly.type
_entity_poly.pdbx_seq_one_letter_code
_entity_poly.pdbx_strand_id
1 'polypeptide(L)'
;MTVKTLTFGELGAAWLIAAAAAFVIDFGIASLAAWLTKAPATFAPFTLLPVFAGCFGGALMACLAYLALQTFLKGDFRLVYLIVISIALIASYHLPWRLTYSASPRFMGVTLPMQLALGLMHTVVVSLSAIALFAFSHQGLSQGE
;
A
#
# COMPACT_ATOMS: atom_id res chain seq x y z
N MET A 1 5.49 20.51 17.41
CA MET A 1 5.47 20.60 15.94
C MET A 1 4.06 20.29 15.47
N THR A 2 3.41 21.21 14.76
CA THR A 2 2.06 21.02 14.22
C THR A 2 2.17 20.42 12.82
N VAL A 3 1.41 19.36 12.55
CA VAL A 3 1.35 18.72 11.22
C VAL A 3 0.54 19.64 10.30
N LYS A 4 1.09 19.94 9.11
CA LYS A 4 0.34 20.68 8.10
C LYS A 4 -0.83 19.84 7.60
N THR A 5 -2.03 20.42 7.61
CA THR A 5 -3.19 19.85 6.92
C THR A 5 -2.93 19.86 5.42
N LEU A 6 -3.10 18.71 4.78
CA LEU A 6 -2.91 18.59 3.34
C LEU A 6 -4.17 19.03 2.60
N THR A 7 -3.97 19.83 1.55
CA THR A 7 -5.01 20.18 0.60
C THR A 7 -5.39 18.96 -0.25
N PHE A 8 -6.56 19.02 -0.93
CA PHE A 8 -6.96 17.97 -1.87
C PHE A 8 -5.93 17.74 -2.98
N GLY A 9 -5.28 18.80 -3.47
CA GLY A 9 -4.24 18.70 -4.48
C GLY A 9 -3.00 17.95 -3.97
N GLU A 10 -2.55 18.24 -2.74
CA GLU A 10 -1.42 17.56 -2.12
C GLU A 10 -1.73 16.10 -1.79
N LEU A 11 -2.95 15.79 -1.33
CA LEU A 11 -3.42 14.42 -1.14
C LEU A 11 -3.47 13.64 -2.47
N GLY A 12 -3.98 14.28 -3.53
CA GLY A 12 -4.01 13.68 -4.87
C GLY A 12 -2.61 13.42 -5.42
N ALA A 13 -1.68 14.35 -5.23
CA ALA A 13 -0.28 14.18 -5.63
C ALA A 13 0.40 13.07 -4.83
N ALA A 14 0.24 13.04 -3.50
CA ALA A 14 0.78 12.00 -2.64
C ALA A 14 0.24 10.61 -3.03
N TRP A 15 -1.07 10.52 -3.32
CA TRP A 15 -1.70 9.31 -3.82
C TRP A 15 -1.08 8.82 -5.12
N LEU A 16 -1.00 9.67 -6.15
CA LEU A 16 -0.50 9.28 -7.47
C LEU A 16 0.98 8.88 -7.42
N ILE A 17 1.80 9.62 -6.67
CA ILE A 17 3.23 9.32 -6.51
C ILE A 17 3.40 7.97 -5.80
N ALA A 18 2.70 7.77 -4.68
CA ALA A 18 2.78 6.51 -3.93
C ALA A 18 2.29 5.32 -4.76
N ALA A 19 1.15 5.46 -5.45
CA ALA A 19 0.56 4.42 -6.28
C ALA A 19 1.48 4.04 -7.45
N ALA A 20 2.03 5.02 -8.17
CA ALA A 20 2.93 4.78 -9.29
C ALA A 20 4.24 4.13 -8.85
N ALA A 21 4.85 4.63 -7.77
CA ALA A 21 6.07 4.06 -7.21
C ALA A 21 5.85 2.62 -6.71
N ALA A 22 4.76 2.39 -5.98
CA ALA A 22 4.40 1.06 -5.51
C ALA A 22 4.15 0.10 -6.68
N PHE A 23 3.45 0.55 -7.72
CA PHE A 23 3.18 -0.27 -8.90
C PHE A 23 4.45 -0.75 -9.59
N VAL A 24 5.45 0.13 -9.78
CA VAL A 24 6.73 -0.24 -10.40
C VAL A 24 7.45 -1.30 -9.55
N ILE A 25 7.48 -1.12 -8.23
CA ILE A 25 8.16 -2.04 -7.31
C ILE A 25 7.42 -3.37 -7.22
N ASP A 26 6.11 -3.34 -7.02
CA ASP A 26 5.26 -4.52 -6.86
C ASP A 26 5.17 -5.34 -8.15
N PHE A 27 5.19 -4.69 -9.31
CA PHE A 27 5.30 -5.41 -10.58
C PHE A 27 6.65 -6.13 -10.71
N GLY A 28 7.74 -5.51 -10.25
CA GLY A 28 9.05 -6.15 -10.14
C GLY A 28 9.06 -7.33 -9.17
N ILE A 29 8.47 -7.17 -7.99
CA ILE A 29 8.33 -8.25 -6.98
C ILE A 29 7.49 -9.40 -7.55
N ALA A 30 6.34 -9.11 -8.15
CA ALA A 30 5.46 -10.10 -8.75
C ALA A 30 6.16 -10.88 -9.87
N SER A 31 6.90 -10.18 -10.75
CA SER A 31 7.67 -10.80 -11.84
C SER A 31 8.78 -11.72 -11.30
N LEU A 32 9.55 -11.24 -10.32
CA LEU A 32 10.62 -12.01 -9.70
C LEU A 32 10.08 -13.21 -8.93
N ALA A 33 9.00 -13.03 -8.16
CA ALA A 33 8.35 -14.10 -7.42
C ALA A 33 7.76 -15.16 -8.35
N ALA A 34 7.11 -14.75 -9.45
CA ALA A 34 6.61 -15.66 -10.46
C ALA A 34 7.73 -16.52 -11.06
N TRP A 35 8.87 -15.92 -11.36
CA TRP A 35 10.05 -16.61 -11.86
C TRP A 35 10.64 -17.60 -10.83
N LEU A 36 10.88 -17.16 -9.60
CA LEU A 36 11.48 -17.99 -8.53
C LEU A 36 10.59 -19.18 -8.15
N THR A 37 9.28 -18.97 -8.11
CA THR A 37 8.31 -19.97 -7.63
C THR A 37 7.72 -20.82 -8.76
N LYS A 38 8.09 -20.54 -10.01
CA LYS A 38 7.50 -21.13 -11.22
C LYS A 38 5.96 -21.03 -11.19
N ALA A 39 5.46 -19.88 -10.74
CA ALA A 39 4.04 -19.61 -10.68
C ALA A 39 3.41 -19.79 -12.08
N PRO A 40 2.21 -20.37 -12.20
CA PRO A 40 1.49 -20.36 -13.46
C PRO A 40 1.30 -18.92 -13.96
N ALA A 41 1.41 -18.67 -15.26
CA ALA A 41 1.16 -17.34 -15.83
C ALA A 41 -0.29 -16.85 -15.55
N THR A 42 -1.20 -17.77 -15.25
CA THR A 42 -2.59 -17.52 -14.87
C THR A 42 -2.79 -17.28 -13.37
N PHE A 43 -1.71 -17.27 -12.57
CA PHE A 43 -1.79 -16.97 -11.14
C PHE A 43 -2.20 -15.51 -10.95
N ALA A 44 -3.50 -15.30 -10.74
CA ALA A 44 -4.14 -14.00 -10.78
C ALA A 44 -3.41 -12.92 -9.95
N PRO A 45 -2.93 -13.18 -8.72
CA PRO A 45 -2.28 -12.14 -7.90
C PRO A 45 -1.01 -11.52 -8.50
N PHE A 46 -0.30 -12.22 -9.38
CA PHE A 46 0.91 -11.71 -10.04
C PHE A 46 0.64 -11.11 -11.43
N THR A 47 -0.62 -11.05 -11.85
CA THR A 47 -0.99 -10.42 -13.13
C THR A 47 -1.07 -8.90 -13.00
N LEU A 48 -0.94 -8.20 -14.14
CA LEU A 48 -0.88 -6.75 -14.20
C LEU A 48 -2.05 -6.06 -13.50
N LEU A 49 -3.27 -6.53 -13.77
CA LEU A 49 -4.50 -5.86 -13.32
C LEU A 49 -4.67 -5.90 -11.79
N PRO A 50 -4.51 -7.05 -11.10
CA PRO A 50 -4.52 -7.09 -9.64
C PRO A 50 -3.39 -6.31 -8.97
N VAL A 51 -2.17 -6.31 -9.54
CA VAL A 51 -1.06 -5.49 -9.03
C VAL A 51 -1.41 -4.01 -9.12
N PHE A 52 -1.88 -3.57 -10.29
CA PHE A 52 -2.33 -2.19 -10.51
C PHE A 52 -3.45 -1.80 -9.54
N ALA A 53 -4.51 -2.63 -9.45
CA ALA A 53 -5.65 -2.37 -8.57
C ALA A 53 -5.23 -2.33 -7.09
N GLY A 54 -4.33 -3.21 -6.67
CA GLY A 54 -3.79 -3.24 -5.30
C GLY A 54 -3.01 -1.97 -4.96
N CYS A 55 -2.14 -1.52 -5.85
CA CYS A 55 -1.32 -0.32 -5.63
C CYS A 55 -2.17 0.95 -5.57
N PHE A 56 -3.02 1.18 -6.59
CA PHE A 56 -3.83 2.39 -6.68
C PHE A 56 -4.95 2.41 -5.64
N GLY A 57 -5.61 1.27 -5.42
CA GLY A 57 -6.66 1.13 -4.42
C GLY A 57 -6.11 1.24 -3.00
N GLY A 58 -4.98 0.57 -2.71
CA GLY A 58 -4.33 0.65 -1.39
C GLY A 58 -3.85 2.06 -1.05
N ALA A 59 -3.18 2.73 -1.99
CA ALA A 59 -2.73 4.11 -1.80
C ALA A 59 -3.91 5.09 -1.64
N LEU A 60 -5.01 4.88 -2.36
CA LEU A 60 -6.22 5.67 -2.20
C LEU A 60 -6.80 5.51 -0.78
N MET A 61 -6.92 4.27 -0.29
CA MET A 61 -7.41 4.00 1.06
C MET A 61 -6.51 4.64 2.13
N ALA A 62 -5.20 4.61 1.94
CA ALA A 62 -4.25 5.28 2.83
C ALA A 62 -4.45 6.81 2.86
N CYS A 63 -4.72 7.43 1.71
CA CYS A 63 -5.01 8.86 1.61
C CYS A 63 -6.37 9.22 2.23
N LEU A 64 -7.39 8.38 2.03
CA LEU A 64 -8.70 8.58 2.66
C LEU A 64 -8.63 8.45 4.19
N ALA A 65 -7.84 7.50 4.71
CA ALA A 65 -7.59 7.38 6.14
C ALA A 65 -6.90 8.62 6.70
N TYR A 66 -5.89 9.14 6.00
CA TYR A 66 -5.23 10.39 6.39
C TYR A 66 -6.20 11.59 6.35
N LEU A 67 -7.01 11.69 5.30
CA LEU A 67 -8.04 12.73 5.14
C LEU A 67 -9.06 12.69 6.29
N ALA A 68 -9.51 11.50 6.67
CA ALA A 68 -10.42 11.33 7.81
C ALA A 68 -9.76 11.82 9.11
N LEU A 69 -8.53 11.39 9.39
CA LEU A 69 -7.83 11.80 10.62
C LEU A 69 -7.59 13.31 10.68
N GLN A 70 -7.16 13.96 9.59
CA GLN A 70 -6.98 15.42 9.58
C GLN A 70 -8.30 16.20 9.71
N THR A 71 -9.43 15.58 9.37
CA THR A 71 -10.77 16.19 9.49
C THR A 71 -11.28 16.10 10.94
N PHE A 72 -11.03 14.99 11.62
CA PHE A 72 -11.60 14.72 12.95
C PHE A 72 -10.65 15.02 14.12
N LEU A 73 -9.33 14.99 13.91
CA LEU A 73 -8.35 15.20 14.97
C LEU A 73 -7.69 16.57 14.84
N LYS A 74 -7.55 17.25 15.98
CA LYS A 74 -6.79 18.50 16.11
C LYS A 74 -5.38 18.18 16.60
N GLY A 75 -4.35 18.73 15.95
CA GLY A 75 -2.96 18.56 16.36
C GLY A 75 -2.19 17.50 15.57
N ASP A 76 -1.13 16.94 16.16
CA ASP A 76 -0.31 15.90 15.52
C ASP A 76 -0.97 14.53 15.64
N PHE A 77 -1.44 13.99 14.50
CA PHE A 77 -2.07 12.68 14.40
C PHE A 77 -1.20 11.64 13.68
N ARG A 78 0.09 11.91 13.43
CA ARG A 78 0.97 11.00 12.67
C ARG A 78 1.10 9.63 13.32
N LEU A 79 1.24 9.59 14.65
CA LEU A 79 1.29 8.33 15.38
C LEU A 79 -0.02 7.54 15.25
N VAL A 80 -1.17 8.22 15.36
CA VAL A 80 -2.49 7.60 15.17
C VAL A 80 -2.62 7.04 13.76
N TYR A 81 -2.20 7.81 12.75
CA TYR A 81 -2.18 7.36 11.36
C TYR A 81 -1.32 6.11 11.18
N LEU A 82 -0.09 6.10 11.72
CA LEU A 82 0.80 4.94 11.68
C LEU A 82 0.19 3.69 12.33
N ILE A 83 -0.48 3.84 13.47
CA ILE A 83 -1.18 2.74 14.15
C ILE A 83 -2.30 2.21 13.25
N VAL A 84 -3.15 3.09 12.71
CA VAL A 84 -4.27 2.71 11.85
C VAL A 84 -3.79 1.95 10.61
N ILE A 85 -2.79 2.47 9.89
CA ILE A 85 -2.28 1.79 8.69
C ILE A 85 -1.55 0.49 9.03
N SER A 86 -0.91 0.40 10.20
CA SER A 86 -0.24 -0.84 10.63
C SER A 86 -1.27 -1.93 10.94
N ILE A 87 -2.37 -1.59 11.61
CA ILE A 87 -3.48 -2.52 11.84
C ILE A 87 -4.10 -2.95 10.51
N ALA A 88 -4.33 -2.00 9.60
CA ALA A 88 -4.85 -2.29 8.27
C ALA A 88 -3.91 -3.21 7.47
N LEU A 89 -2.59 -3.01 7.56
CA LEU A 89 -1.59 -3.88 6.93
C LEU A 89 -1.62 -5.30 7.50
N ILE A 90 -1.66 -5.45 8.83
CA ILE A 90 -1.78 -6.76 9.48
C ILE A 90 -3.06 -7.46 9.05
N ALA A 91 -4.19 -6.74 9.02
CA ALA A 91 -5.45 -7.27 8.52
C ALA A 91 -5.36 -7.65 7.03
N SER A 92 -4.60 -6.88 6.24
CA SER A 92 -4.37 -7.15 4.83
C SER A 92 -3.59 -8.44 4.60
N TYR A 93 -2.64 -8.80 5.48
CA TYR A 93 -1.93 -10.09 5.42
C TYR A 93 -2.83 -11.30 5.63
N HIS A 94 -4.03 -11.12 6.20
CA HIS A 94 -4.99 -12.20 6.31
C HIS A 94 -5.45 -12.71 4.92
N LEU A 95 -5.42 -11.86 3.88
CA LEU A 95 -5.78 -12.27 2.51
C LEU A 95 -4.76 -13.25 1.91
N PRO A 96 -3.44 -12.93 1.84
CA PRO A 96 -2.42 -13.87 1.39
C PRO A 96 -2.45 -15.20 2.13
N TRP A 97 -2.58 -15.19 3.47
CA TRP A 97 -2.58 -16.43 4.26
C TRP A 97 -3.78 -17.32 3.99
N ARG A 98 -4.94 -16.74 3.64
CA ARG A 98 -6.12 -17.49 3.24
C ARG A 98 -6.01 -18.17 1.89
N LEU A 99 -5.10 -17.72 1.01
CA LEU A 99 -4.95 -18.32 -0.31
C LEU A 99 -4.48 -19.78 -0.22
N THR A 100 -3.71 -20.15 0.82
CA THR A 100 -3.32 -21.55 1.10
C THR A 100 -4.51 -22.49 1.26
N TYR A 101 -5.62 -21.97 1.78
CA TYR A 101 -6.82 -22.75 2.07
C TYR A 101 -7.92 -22.59 1.02
N SER A 102 -7.63 -21.87 -0.08
CA SER A 102 -8.63 -21.60 -1.10
C SER A 102 -8.84 -22.83 -2.00
N ALA A 103 -10.10 -23.26 -2.12
CA ALA A 103 -10.49 -24.32 -3.05
C ALA A 103 -10.62 -23.84 -4.51
N SER A 104 -10.36 -22.56 -4.79
CA SER A 104 -10.47 -22.03 -6.15
C SER A 104 -9.31 -22.53 -7.03
N PRO A 105 -9.58 -23.00 -8.25
CA PRO A 105 -8.54 -23.36 -9.22
C PRO A 105 -7.54 -22.21 -9.50
N ARG A 106 -7.96 -20.95 -9.29
CA ARG A 106 -7.13 -19.74 -9.49
C ARG A 106 -6.02 -19.59 -8.46
N PHE A 107 -6.12 -20.29 -7.33
CA PHE A 107 -5.18 -20.23 -6.20
C PHE A 107 -4.61 -21.63 -5.86
N MET A 108 -4.78 -22.61 -6.73
CA MET A 108 -4.11 -23.91 -6.55
C MET A 108 -2.60 -23.76 -6.70
N GLY A 109 -1.83 -24.39 -5.80
CA GLY A 109 -0.37 -24.36 -5.84
C GLY A 109 0.25 -23.10 -5.24
N VAL A 110 -0.49 -22.32 -4.44
CA VAL A 110 0.07 -21.19 -3.69
C VAL A 110 1.12 -21.71 -2.71
N THR A 111 2.38 -21.32 -2.93
CA THR A 111 3.50 -21.68 -2.06
C THR A 111 3.72 -20.61 -1.00
N LEU A 112 4.41 -20.95 0.09
CA LEU A 112 4.80 -19.98 1.12
C LEU A 112 5.57 -18.78 0.54
N PRO A 113 6.56 -18.95 -0.37
CA PRO A 113 7.22 -17.81 -1.02
C PRO A 113 6.27 -16.89 -1.79
N MET A 114 5.23 -17.41 -2.46
CA MET A 114 4.23 -16.57 -3.12
C MET A 114 3.46 -15.71 -2.12
N GLN A 115 3.15 -16.26 -0.95
CA GLN A 115 2.43 -15.53 0.11
C GLN A 115 3.31 -14.47 0.75
N LEU A 116 4.59 -14.76 0.95
CA LEU A 116 5.58 -13.77 1.40
C LEU A 116 5.75 -12.65 0.38
N ALA A 117 5.78 -12.95 -0.92
CA ALA A 117 5.83 -11.94 -1.97
C ALA A 117 4.58 -11.04 -1.96
N LEU A 118 3.40 -11.62 -1.81
CA LEU A 118 2.15 -10.85 -1.67
C LEU A 118 2.18 -9.96 -0.42
N GLY A 119 2.60 -10.49 0.73
CA GLY A 119 2.75 -9.70 1.96
C GLY A 119 3.76 -8.55 1.80
N LEU A 120 4.87 -8.80 1.10
CA LEU A 120 5.86 -7.76 0.79
C LEU A 120 5.26 -6.64 -0.07
N MET A 121 4.48 -6.98 -1.10
CA MET A 121 3.79 -6.00 -1.94
C MET A 121 2.84 -5.10 -1.12
N HIS A 122 2.06 -5.70 -0.21
CA HIS A 122 1.22 -4.93 0.72
C HIS A 122 2.05 -3.98 1.61
N THR A 123 3.23 -4.41 2.05
CA THR A 123 4.15 -3.56 2.83
C THR A 123 4.60 -2.36 2.01
N VAL A 124 5.00 -2.59 0.76
CA VAL A 124 5.49 -1.55 -0.17
C VAL A 124 4.42 -0.46 -0.36
N VAL A 125 3.20 -0.84 -0.69
CA VAL A 125 2.09 0.11 -0.91
C VAL A 125 1.84 0.96 0.34
N VAL A 126 1.78 0.34 1.52
CA VAL A 126 1.53 1.05 2.78
C VAL A 126 2.69 1.97 3.15
N SER A 127 3.92 1.50 3.07
CA SER A 127 5.12 2.29 3.38
C SER A 127 5.27 3.49 2.46
N LEU A 128 5.11 3.31 1.14
CA LEU A 128 5.23 4.42 0.19
C LEU A 128 4.09 5.43 0.35
N SER A 129 2.89 4.98 0.67
CA SER A 129 1.78 5.89 0.98
C SER A 129 2.07 6.74 2.21
N ALA A 130 2.58 6.13 3.28
CA ALA A 130 2.95 6.83 4.50
C ALA A 130 4.10 7.83 4.26
N ILE A 131 5.14 7.40 3.54
CA ILE A 131 6.28 8.26 3.18
C ILE A 131 5.80 9.46 2.35
N ALA A 132 4.99 9.24 1.32
CA ALA A 132 4.48 10.31 0.48
C ALA A 132 3.67 11.32 1.31
N LEU A 133 2.67 10.85 2.06
CA LEU A 133 1.83 11.72 2.90
C LEU A 133 2.66 12.50 3.93
N PHE A 134 3.65 11.86 4.55
CA PHE A 134 4.51 12.52 5.52
C PHE A 134 5.45 13.54 4.89
N ALA A 135 6.01 13.24 3.70
CA ALA A 135 6.85 14.17 2.96
C ALA A 135 6.09 15.46 2.61
N PHE A 136 4.88 15.34 2.06
CA PHE A 136 4.02 16.49 1.79
C PHE A 136 3.60 17.23 3.07
N SER A 137 3.35 16.50 4.17
CA SER A 137 3.01 17.14 5.46
C SER A 137 4.18 17.90 6.10
N HIS A 138 5.42 17.64 5.67
CA HIS A 138 6.64 18.28 6.15
C HIS A 138 7.10 19.47 5.30
N GLN A 139 6.92 19.44 3.98
CA GLN A 139 7.41 20.49 3.07
C GLN A 139 6.81 21.88 3.33
N GLY A 140 5.63 21.95 3.95
CA GLY A 140 5.02 23.21 4.37
C GLY A 140 5.75 23.97 5.48
N LEU A 141 6.74 23.36 6.13
CA LEU A 141 7.57 24.03 7.15
C LEU A 141 8.73 24.83 6.54
N SER A 142 9.10 24.58 5.28
CA SER A 142 10.29 25.20 4.64
C SER A 142 10.02 26.49 3.86
N GLN A 143 8.75 26.87 3.67
CA GLN A 143 8.37 28.09 2.93
C GLN A 143 7.88 29.23 3.83
N GLY A 144 8.08 29.11 5.14
CA GLY A 144 7.64 30.08 6.15
C GLY A 144 8.76 30.77 6.93
N GLU A 145 10.03 30.63 6.50
CA GLU A 145 11.18 31.35 7.06
C GLU A 145 11.77 32.33 6.04
#